data_AF-A0A0N4TZA3-F1
#
_entry.id   AF-A0A0N4TZA3-F1
#
_cell.length_a   1.000
_cell.length_b   1.000
_cell.length_c   1.000
_cell.angle_alpha   90.00
_cell.angle_beta   90.00
_cell.angle_gamma   90.00
#
_symmetry.space_group_name_H-M   'P 1'
#
loop_
_entity.id
_entity.type
_entity.pdbx_description
1 polymer ?
#
loop_
_entity_poly.entity_id
_entity_poly.type
_entity_poly.pdbx_seq_one_letter_code
_entity_poly.pdbx_strand_id
1 'polypeptide(L)'
;MDIDAIEKEAHAAALVQVAQMFQRPDQLEKLDTFKKRADRKKTAVEAMLRTGVQSQLEGIRTAIGHLSTSVEDIKEVETSLQEIYTTLLAFPELKQKMAKLREANVKNSQYATSIGHLQHIYEINETIEKTREYVQDGKLLLAHKNIMEMEHARDDLMYEVHKLQQSNVNYEKNAYSFFQLLKTYFSDLDKVIQELAKQLWYICSRCLEAVRGTEQGPTQLVTALRIIEREERIDQYYIDRQSSTNDFMPPGRPRKWRQKCLEVIASTVKQRIEGNQLEDRSLNKQWLARYLEVCRLVLVDDLLVAKSAASPCFPPSYEIYDRFVSMYHNLLSGRLREIASDKLEKNELVQLLSWVNSYASDQILGNPRLQINTAALLADHPLLPKFTVTELCDRFIEITRRDMHEWLEKTLMQEKDDWYKDVHPEEERLGYFYTQLPSILFGMIEDTISLTKEISHDIIPNVVEVSVDEFRNFANKYKDAATAYKNKHFENRSHFKEFTATVIAIANNLDICTESTEKLKQHIRLTMEADVSPSNLSNADTSVSLQSNRSSSIMVVSRQALLDKIDQLKKRWNIGMQSAVGTLLDEVNEDIAPHLAEILTKKWYLVYLLTRIV
;
A
#
# COMPACT_ATOMS: atom_id res chain seq x y z
N MET A 1 10.72 -52.89 42.27
CA MET A 1 11.01 -52.03 43.43
C MET A 1 11.23 -52.95 44.61
N ASP A 2 12.35 -52.80 45.30
CA ASP A 2 12.63 -53.59 46.50
C ASP A 2 11.81 -53.02 47.67
N ILE A 3 10.76 -53.75 48.04
CA ILE A 3 9.77 -53.31 49.05
C ILE A 3 10.45 -53.12 50.41
N ASP A 4 11.43 -53.98 50.72
CA ASP A 4 12.17 -53.94 51.98
C ASP A 4 13.07 -52.69 52.09
N ALA A 5 13.58 -52.20 50.96
CA ALA A 5 14.39 -50.98 50.93
C ALA A 5 13.54 -49.72 51.18
N ILE A 6 12.35 -49.66 50.57
CA ILE A 6 11.40 -48.54 50.74
C ILE A 6 10.81 -48.52 52.15
N GLU A 7 10.51 -49.70 52.72
CA GLU A 7 10.03 -49.80 54.11
C GLU A 7 11.10 -49.32 55.10
N LYS A 8 12.37 -49.70 54.89
CA LYS A 8 13.50 -49.21 55.71
C LYS A 8 13.69 -47.70 55.63
N GLU A 9 13.59 -47.12 54.44
CA GLU A 9 13.72 -45.67 54.24
C GLU A 9 12.55 -44.90 54.85
N ALA A 10 11.31 -45.39 54.66
CA ALA A 10 10.11 -44.81 55.26
C ALA A 10 10.15 -44.90 56.80
N HIS A 11 10.62 -46.02 57.34
CA HIS A 11 10.80 -46.21 58.78
C HIS A 11 11.88 -45.26 59.33
N ALA A 12 13.02 -45.11 58.65
CA ALA A 12 14.07 -44.17 59.03
C ALA A 12 13.56 -42.71 59.01
N ALA A 13 12.81 -42.31 57.98
CA ALA A 13 12.20 -40.99 57.88
C ALA A 13 11.16 -40.74 58.98
N ALA A 14 10.32 -41.74 59.28
CA ALA A 14 9.33 -41.68 60.34
C ALA A 14 9.99 -41.52 61.72
N LEU A 15 11.10 -42.23 61.99
CA LEU A 15 11.88 -42.08 63.22
C LEU A 15 12.42 -40.66 63.38
N VAL A 16 12.99 -40.07 62.32
CA VAL A 16 13.46 -38.67 62.33
C VAL A 16 12.31 -37.71 62.60
N GLN A 17 11.15 -37.94 61.97
CA GLN A 17 9.98 -37.09 62.13
C GLN A 17 9.41 -37.15 63.57
N VAL A 18 9.34 -38.35 64.16
CA VAL A 18 8.88 -38.55 65.54
C VAL A 18 9.87 -37.92 66.53
N ALA A 19 11.17 -38.09 66.32
CA ALA A 19 12.21 -37.49 67.16
C ALA A 19 12.15 -35.94 67.14
N GLN A 20 11.84 -35.34 65.98
CA GLN A 20 11.65 -33.89 65.88
C GLN A 20 10.38 -33.38 66.60
N MET A 21 9.33 -34.21 66.74
CA MET A 21 8.07 -33.82 67.38
C MET A 21 8.10 -33.84 68.91
N PHE A 22 9.00 -34.61 69.54
CA PHE A 22 9.08 -34.78 71.00
C PHE A 22 10.46 -34.40 71.54
N GLN A 23 10.80 -33.12 71.47
CA GLN A 23 12.10 -32.61 71.94
C GLN A 23 12.13 -32.27 73.43
N ARG A 24 10.96 -32.11 74.08
CA ARG A 24 10.84 -31.80 75.52
C ARG A 24 9.81 -32.69 76.22
N PRO A 25 9.97 -33.01 77.53
CA PRO A 25 9.13 -33.99 78.23
C PRO A 25 7.64 -33.61 78.35
N ASP A 26 7.33 -32.32 78.43
CA ASP A 26 5.98 -31.74 78.46
C ASP A 26 5.16 -31.98 77.18
N GLN A 27 5.84 -32.28 76.05
CA GLN A 27 5.18 -32.54 74.77
C GLN A 27 4.57 -33.95 74.68
N LEU A 28 4.93 -34.86 75.59
CA LEU A 28 4.39 -36.22 75.67
C LEU A 28 2.91 -36.26 76.11
N GLU A 29 2.40 -35.23 76.80
CA GLU A 29 0.97 -35.14 77.13
C GLU A 29 0.08 -35.11 75.87
N LYS A 30 0.63 -34.64 74.73
CA LYS A 30 -0.09 -34.60 73.44
C LYS A 30 0.03 -35.90 72.65
N LEU A 31 0.74 -36.91 73.14
CA LEU A 31 0.99 -38.18 72.43
C LEU A 31 -0.31 -38.86 71.96
N ASP A 32 -1.33 -38.92 72.82
CA ASP A 32 -2.63 -39.52 72.46
C ASP A 32 -3.33 -38.77 71.32
N THR A 33 -3.18 -37.45 71.26
CA THR A 33 -3.74 -36.64 70.16
C THR A 33 -2.99 -36.88 68.84
N PHE A 34 -1.65 -37.00 68.88
CA PHE A 34 -0.84 -37.32 67.71
C PHE A 34 -1.06 -38.75 67.23
N LYS A 35 -1.21 -39.72 68.16
CA LYS A 35 -1.55 -41.10 67.84
C LYS A 35 -2.91 -41.20 67.15
N LYS A 36 -3.95 -40.56 67.71
CA LYS A 36 -5.27 -40.47 67.06
C LYS A 36 -5.20 -39.80 65.68
N ARG A 37 -4.33 -38.79 65.50
CA ARG A 37 -4.13 -38.14 64.19
C ARG A 37 -3.41 -39.05 63.19
N ALA A 38 -2.42 -39.82 63.64
CA ALA A 38 -1.71 -40.79 62.83
C ALA A 38 -2.63 -41.96 62.43
N ASP A 39 -3.43 -42.48 63.36
CA ASP A 39 -4.43 -43.52 63.09
C ASP A 39 -5.46 -43.03 62.07
N ARG A 40 -5.98 -41.81 62.22
CA ARG A 40 -6.90 -41.22 61.22
C ARG A 40 -6.24 -41.08 59.85
N LYS A 41 -4.98 -40.64 59.78
CA LYS A 41 -4.23 -40.56 58.51
C LYS A 41 -4.03 -41.94 57.90
N LYS A 42 -3.67 -42.95 58.70
CA LYS A 42 -3.52 -44.35 58.27
C LYS A 42 -4.84 -44.88 57.71
N THR A 43 -5.95 -44.73 58.43
CA THR A 43 -7.27 -45.17 57.96
C THR A 43 -7.69 -44.44 56.69
N ALA A 44 -7.40 -43.14 56.56
CA ALA A 44 -7.68 -42.38 55.34
C ALA A 44 -6.86 -42.87 54.14
N VAL A 45 -5.55 -43.13 54.34
CA VAL A 45 -4.67 -43.69 53.30
C VAL A 45 -5.10 -45.11 52.94
N GLU A 46 -5.43 -45.96 53.90
CA GLU A 46 -5.94 -47.32 53.66
C GLU A 46 -7.27 -47.31 52.90
N ALA A 47 -8.17 -46.38 53.22
CA ALA A 47 -9.42 -46.20 52.48
C ALA A 47 -9.16 -45.74 51.04
N MET A 48 -8.28 -44.74 50.85
CA MET A 48 -7.86 -44.27 49.52
C MET A 48 -7.20 -45.38 48.71
N LEU A 49 -6.30 -46.17 49.30
CA LEU A 49 -5.65 -47.30 48.66
C LEU A 49 -6.67 -48.39 48.30
N ARG A 50 -7.61 -48.72 49.19
CA ARG A 50 -8.68 -49.69 48.90
C ARG A 50 -9.54 -49.22 47.73
N THR A 51 -9.97 -47.96 47.73
CA THR A 51 -10.75 -47.39 46.61
C THR A 51 -9.93 -47.34 45.32
N GLY A 52 -8.66 -46.96 45.39
CA GLY A 52 -7.76 -46.91 44.24
C GLY A 52 -7.51 -48.29 43.64
N VAL A 53 -7.19 -49.29 44.47
CA VAL A 53 -7.00 -50.69 44.05
C VAL A 53 -8.29 -51.26 43.48
N GLN A 54 -9.44 -50.98 44.11
CA GLN A 54 -10.72 -51.46 43.61
C GLN A 54 -11.10 -50.82 42.26
N SER A 55 -10.83 -49.52 42.08
CA SER A 55 -11.02 -48.84 40.79
C SER A 55 -10.10 -49.40 39.72
N GLN A 56 -8.84 -49.72 40.03
CA GLN A 56 -7.90 -50.32 39.09
C GLN A 56 -8.31 -51.75 38.73
N LEU A 57 -8.73 -52.55 39.71
CA LEU A 57 -9.22 -53.91 39.47
C LEU A 57 -10.50 -53.92 38.63
N GLU A 58 -11.42 -52.99 38.88
CA GLU A 58 -12.63 -52.84 38.07
C GLU A 58 -12.29 -52.34 36.65
N GLY A 59 -11.31 -51.44 36.52
CA GLY A 59 -10.76 -51.02 35.23
C GLY A 59 -10.13 -52.17 34.44
N ILE A 60 -9.35 -53.03 35.11
CA ILE A 60 -8.77 -54.23 34.49
C ILE A 60 -9.86 -55.23 34.11
N ARG A 61 -10.84 -55.45 34.99
CA ARG A 61 -11.95 -56.38 34.74
C ARG A 61 -12.80 -55.94 33.56
N THR A 62 -13.14 -54.65 33.49
CA THR A 62 -13.87 -54.06 32.35
C THR A 62 -13.03 -54.11 31.07
N ALA A 63 -11.73 -53.81 31.14
CA ALA A 63 -10.82 -53.94 29.99
C ALA A 63 -10.71 -55.38 29.46
N ILE A 64 -10.61 -56.38 30.35
CA ILE A 64 -10.62 -57.81 29.97
C ILE A 64 -11.97 -58.19 29.37
N GLY A 65 -13.07 -57.71 29.94
CA GLY A 65 -14.41 -57.90 29.38
C GLY A 65 -14.50 -57.35 27.96
N HIS A 66 -14.08 -56.10 27.75
CA HIS A 66 -14.05 -55.47 26.44
C HIS A 66 -13.14 -56.20 25.45
N LEU A 67 -11.98 -56.70 25.88
CA LEU A 67 -11.08 -57.49 25.04
C LEU A 67 -11.72 -58.81 24.62
N SER A 68 -12.41 -59.50 25.54
CA SER A 68 -13.11 -60.74 25.22
C SER A 68 -14.22 -60.50 24.20
N THR A 69 -15.06 -59.49 24.43
CA THR A 69 -16.14 -59.13 23.50
C THR A 69 -15.59 -58.67 22.16
N SER A 70 -14.53 -57.87 22.13
CA SER A 70 -13.90 -57.43 20.88
C SER A 70 -13.37 -58.61 20.06
N VAL A 71 -12.84 -59.66 20.70
CA VAL A 71 -12.38 -60.86 20.01
C VAL A 71 -13.56 -61.66 19.43
N GLU A 72 -14.69 -61.72 20.14
CA GLU A 72 -15.93 -62.33 19.64
C GLU A 72 -16.48 -61.53 18.45
N ASP A 73 -16.58 -60.21 18.58
CA ASP A 73 -17.04 -59.31 17.52
C ASP A 73 -16.17 -59.42 16.25
N ILE A 74 -14.84 -59.47 16.40
CA ILE A 74 -13.91 -59.63 15.27
C ILE A 74 -14.15 -60.97 14.56
N LYS A 75 -14.37 -62.06 15.31
CA LYS A 75 -14.67 -63.36 14.71
C LYS A 75 -16.02 -63.38 14.01
N GLU A 76 -17.02 -62.71 14.56
CA GLU A 76 -18.33 -62.58 13.92
C GLU A 76 -18.22 -61.78 12.61
N VAL A 77 -17.47 -60.67 12.62
CA VAL A 77 -17.20 -59.86 11.42
C VAL A 77 -16.40 -60.66 10.39
N GLU A 78 -15.38 -61.42 10.80
CA GLU A 78 -14.60 -62.28 9.91
C GLU A 78 -15.47 -63.35 9.25
N THR A 79 -16.34 -64.00 10.03
CA THR A 79 -17.29 -64.99 9.52
C THR A 79 -18.27 -64.36 8.55
N SER A 80 -18.85 -63.22 8.91
CA SER A 80 -19.77 -62.46 8.05
C SER A 80 -19.11 -62.01 6.76
N LEU A 81 -17.85 -61.54 6.81
CA LEU A 81 -17.08 -61.16 5.62
C LEU A 81 -16.79 -62.37 4.73
N GLN A 82 -16.50 -63.53 5.32
CA GLN A 82 -16.27 -64.76 4.57
C GLN A 82 -17.57 -65.26 3.90
N GLU A 83 -18.71 -65.14 4.58
CA GLU A 83 -20.03 -65.41 4.01
C GLU A 83 -20.35 -64.46 2.85
N ILE A 84 -20.06 -63.16 3.00
CA ILE A 84 -20.20 -62.17 1.92
C ILE A 84 -19.28 -62.54 0.75
N TYR A 85 -18.01 -62.85 1.01
CA TYR A 85 -17.04 -63.22 -0.02
C TYR A 85 -17.48 -64.46 -0.80
N THR A 86 -17.89 -65.51 -0.11
CA THR A 86 -18.39 -66.74 -0.74
C THR A 86 -19.66 -66.51 -1.55
N THR A 87 -20.57 -65.66 -1.08
CA THR A 87 -21.77 -65.26 -1.84
C THR A 87 -21.42 -64.43 -3.07
N LEU A 88 -20.41 -63.56 -2.98
CA LEU A 88 -19.92 -62.75 -4.10
C LEU A 88 -19.15 -63.57 -5.15
N LEU A 89 -18.61 -64.74 -4.82
CA LEU A 89 -17.98 -65.62 -5.82
C LEU A 89 -18.98 -66.11 -6.89
N ALA A 90 -20.28 -66.16 -6.59
CA ALA A 90 -21.33 -66.53 -7.55
C ALA A 90 -21.77 -65.37 -8.46
N PHE A 91 -21.40 -64.12 -8.14
CA PHE A 91 -21.81 -62.94 -8.91
C PHE A 91 -21.31 -62.90 -10.36
N PRO A 92 -20.09 -63.36 -10.71
CA PRO A 92 -19.63 -63.41 -12.11
C PRO A 92 -20.52 -64.28 -13.00
N GLU A 93 -20.91 -65.47 -12.52
CA GLU A 93 -21.82 -66.37 -13.25
C GLU A 93 -23.23 -65.79 -13.32
N LEU A 94 -23.72 -65.18 -12.24
CA LEU A 94 -25.02 -64.50 -12.22
C LEU A 94 -25.05 -63.31 -13.17
N LYS A 95 -23.97 -62.52 -13.23
CA LYS A 95 -23.78 -61.40 -14.17
C LYS A 95 -23.82 -61.88 -15.62
N GLN A 96 -23.27 -63.05 -15.90
CA GLN A 96 -23.30 -63.66 -17.23
C GLN A 96 -24.71 -64.16 -17.58
N LYS A 97 -25.40 -64.85 -16.65
CA LYS A 97 -26.80 -65.29 -16.83
C LYS A 97 -27.77 -64.12 -17.00
N MET A 98 -27.58 -63.05 -16.25
CA MET A 98 -28.41 -61.84 -16.28
C MET A 98 -27.97 -60.84 -17.36
N ALA A 99 -27.02 -61.18 -18.24
CA ALA A 99 -26.54 -60.25 -19.27
C ALA A 99 -27.67 -59.72 -20.16
N LYS A 100 -28.59 -60.59 -20.58
CA LYS A 100 -29.76 -60.20 -21.39
C LYS A 100 -30.74 -59.31 -20.62
N LEU A 101 -31.00 -59.60 -19.35
CA LEU A 101 -31.86 -58.78 -18.50
C LEU A 101 -31.21 -57.42 -18.21
N ARG A 102 -29.89 -57.38 -18.01
CA ARG A 102 -29.13 -56.15 -17.84
C ARG A 102 -29.16 -55.30 -19.10
N GLU A 103 -29.00 -55.91 -20.27
CA GLU A 103 -29.13 -55.20 -21.56
C GLU A 103 -30.55 -54.65 -21.75
N ALA A 104 -31.59 -55.44 -21.43
CA ALA A 104 -32.97 -54.99 -21.44
C ALA A 104 -33.24 -53.86 -20.43
N ASN A 105 -32.66 -53.94 -19.22
CA ASN A 105 -32.78 -52.91 -18.19
C ASN A 105 -32.02 -51.63 -18.57
N VAL A 106 -30.86 -51.74 -19.23
CA VAL A 106 -30.15 -50.58 -19.78
C VAL A 106 -31.00 -49.90 -20.86
N LYS A 107 -31.58 -50.66 -21.79
CA LYS A 107 -32.50 -50.13 -22.80
C LYS A 107 -33.74 -49.49 -22.15
N ASN A 108 -34.35 -50.15 -21.17
CA ASN A 108 -35.51 -49.61 -20.46
C ASN A 108 -35.17 -48.32 -19.68
N SER A 109 -34.03 -48.30 -19.00
CA SER A 109 -33.52 -47.10 -18.33
C SER A 109 -33.27 -45.97 -19.32
N GLN A 110 -32.68 -46.27 -20.48
CA GLN A 110 -32.46 -45.30 -21.56
C GLN A 110 -33.78 -44.74 -22.09
N TYR A 111 -34.80 -45.60 -22.28
CA TYR A 111 -36.13 -45.16 -22.70
C TYR A 111 -36.82 -44.32 -21.63
N ALA A 112 -36.72 -44.70 -20.35
CA ALA A 112 -37.28 -43.92 -19.24
C ALA A 112 -36.64 -42.53 -19.15
N THR A 113 -35.32 -42.44 -19.25
CA THR A 113 -34.58 -41.16 -19.31
C THR A 113 -34.99 -40.34 -20.53
N SER A 114 -35.08 -40.97 -21.71
CA SER A 114 -35.51 -40.29 -22.94
C SER A 114 -36.95 -39.78 -22.87
N ILE A 115 -37.87 -40.53 -22.25
CA ILE A 115 -39.26 -40.13 -22.01
C ILE A 115 -39.33 -38.95 -21.02
N GLY A 116 -38.52 -38.96 -19.96
CA GLY A 116 -38.41 -37.83 -19.04
C GLY A 116 -37.91 -36.56 -19.75
N HIS A 117 -36.90 -36.69 -20.61
CA HIS A 117 -36.36 -35.56 -21.37
C HIS A 117 -37.30 -35.07 -22.49
N LEU A 118 -38.15 -35.94 -23.04
CA LEU A 118 -39.13 -35.58 -24.07
C LEU A 118 -40.11 -34.50 -23.59
N GLN A 119 -40.48 -34.47 -22.31
CA GLN A 119 -41.30 -33.39 -21.74
C GLN A 119 -40.57 -32.03 -21.84
N HIS A 120 -39.31 -31.99 -21.42
CA HIS A 120 -38.50 -30.78 -21.49
C HIS A 120 -38.17 -30.34 -22.91
N ILE A 121 -38.05 -31.28 -23.86
CA ILE A 121 -37.92 -30.99 -25.29
C ILE A 121 -39.23 -30.37 -25.81
N TYR A 122 -40.39 -30.97 -25.52
CA TYR A 122 -41.67 -30.45 -26.04
C TYR A 122 -42.01 -29.06 -25.51
N GLU A 123 -41.71 -28.78 -24.24
CA GLU A 123 -42.04 -27.51 -23.55
C GLU A 123 -40.93 -26.45 -23.66
N ILE A 124 -39.86 -26.71 -24.41
CA ILE A 124 -38.65 -25.87 -24.38
C ILE A 124 -38.94 -24.42 -24.79
N ASN A 125 -39.71 -24.20 -25.86
CA ASN A 125 -39.97 -22.85 -26.38
C ASN A 125 -40.81 -22.04 -25.41
N GLU A 126 -41.83 -22.65 -24.81
CA GLU A 126 -42.66 -21.99 -23.79
C GLU A 126 -41.84 -21.67 -22.54
N THR A 127 -40.98 -22.59 -22.11
CA THR A 127 -40.10 -22.39 -20.96
C THR A 127 -39.06 -21.31 -21.22
N ILE A 128 -38.50 -21.23 -22.44
CA ILE A 128 -37.58 -20.18 -22.88
C ILE A 128 -38.25 -18.80 -22.82
N GLU A 129 -39.47 -18.67 -23.35
CA GLU A 129 -40.20 -17.39 -23.31
C GLU A 129 -40.54 -16.96 -21.87
N LYS A 130 -41.06 -17.87 -21.04
CA LYS A 130 -41.27 -17.59 -19.60
C LYS A 130 -39.99 -17.20 -18.87
N THR A 131 -38.87 -17.83 -19.23
CA THR A 131 -37.56 -17.52 -18.64
C THR A 131 -37.10 -16.12 -19.07
N ARG A 132 -37.31 -15.75 -20.33
CA ARG A 132 -37.03 -14.40 -20.85
C ARG A 132 -37.85 -13.34 -20.12
N GLU A 133 -39.13 -13.59 -19.87
CA GLU A 133 -40.00 -12.74 -19.03
C GLU A 133 -39.44 -12.59 -17.60
N TYR A 134 -39.03 -13.69 -16.96
CA TYR A 134 -38.42 -13.63 -15.63
C TYR A 134 -37.10 -12.85 -15.58
N VAL A 135 -36.28 -12.91 -16.64
CA VAL A 135 -35.06 -12.10 -16.75
C VAL A 135 -35.43 -10.61 -16.85
N GLN A 136 -36.45 -10.26 -17.65
CA GLN A 136 -36.92 -8.87 -17.80
C GLN A 136 -37.54 -8.32 -16.51
N ASP A 137 -38.30 -9.16 -15.79
CA ASP A 137 -38.91 -8.83 -14.49
C ASP A 137 -37.90 -8.71 -13.33
N GLY A 138 -36.62 -9.09 -13.55
CA GLY A 138 -35.61 -9.14 -12.50
C GLY A 138 -35.75 -10.32 -11.53
N LYS A 139 -36.58 -11.32 -11.84
CA LYS A 139 -36.77 -12.55 -11.05
C LYS A 139 -35.68 -13.58 -11.37
N LEU A 140 -34.42 -13.19 -11.17
CA LEU A 140 -33.25 -13.92 -11.67
C LEU A 140 -33.09 -15.35 -11.15
N LEU A 141 -33.53 -15.64 -9.92
CA LEU A 141 -33.46 -17.01 -9.37
C LEU A 141 -34.41 -17.98 -10.07
N LEU A 142 -35.60 -17.50 -10.46
CA LEU A 142 -36.58 -18.31 -11.19
C LEU A 142 -36.10 -18.53 -12.62
N ALA A 143 -35.59 -17.48 -13.26
CA ALA A 143 -34.95 -17.60 -14.57
C ALA A 143 -33.78 -18.59 -14.55
N HIS A 144 -32.90 -18.49 -13.55
CA HIS A 144 -31.76 -19.40 -13.39
C HIS A 144 -32.19 -20.85 -13.15
N LYS A 145 -33.25 -21.08 -12.36
CA LYS A 145 -33.81 -22.42 -12.16
C LYS A 145 -34.25 -23.06 -13.48
N ASN A 146 -35.04 -22.34 -14.28
CA ASN A 146 -35.49 -22.84 -15.58
C ASN A 146 -34.32 -23.12 -16.52
N ILE A 147 -33.32 -22.22 -16.57
CA ILE A 147 -32.09 -22.41 -17.34
C ILE A 147 -31.38 -23.69 -16.91
N MET A 148 -31.21 -23.90 -15.59
CA MET A 148 -30.52 -25.08 -15.06
C MET A 148 -31.24 -26.38 -15.42
N GLU A 149 -32.57 -26.41 -15.35
CA GLU A 149 -33.37 -27.58 -15.75
C GLU A 149 -33.22 -27.89 -17.25
N MET A 150 -33.29 -26.86 -18.10
CA MET A 150 -33.10 -27.02 -19.55
C MET A 150 -31.66 -27.39 -19.93
N GLU A 151 -30.65 -26.79 -19.28
CA GLU A 151 -29.24 -27.14 -19.49
C GLU A 151 -28.96 -28.57 -19.01
N HIS A 152 -29.52 -28.98 -17.87
CA HIS A 152 -29.36 -30.35 -17.38
C HIS A 152 -29.96 -31.36 -18.36
N ALA A 153 -31.17 -31.13 -18.87
CA ALA A 153 -31.77 -31.98 -19.88
C ALA A 153 -30.93 -32.05 -21.17
N ARG A 154 -30.41 -30.91 -21.64
CA ARG A 154 -29.49 -30.84 -22.79
C ARG A 154 -28.22 -31.68 -22.53
N ASP A 155 -27.58 -31.45 -21.39
CA ASP A 155 -26.29 -32.02 -21.05
C ASP A 155 -26.41 -33.54 -20.80
N ASP A 156 -27.51 -34.00 -20.22
CA ASP A 156 -27.79 -35.43 -20.03
C ASP A 156 -28.05 -36.14 -21.37
N LEU A 157 -28.78 -35.51 -22.30
CA LEU A 157 -28.93 -36.04 -23.67
C LEU A 157 -27.58 -36.11 -24.38
N MET A 158 -26.77 -35.07 -24.27
CA MET A 158 -25.42 -35.03 -24.83
C MET A 158 -24.52 -36.11 -24.21
N TYR A 159 -24.65 -36.34 -22.90
CA TYR A 159 -23.89 -37.37 -22.19
C TYR A 159 -24.29 -38.79 -22.61
N GLU A 160 -25.58 -39.08 -22.77
CA GLU A 160 -26.01 -40.40 -23.28
C GLU A 160 -25.53 -40.64 -24.71
N VAL A 161 -25.50 -39.60 -25.57
CA VAL A 161 -24.92 -39.68 -26.92
C VAL A 161 -23.41 -39.95 -26.85
N HIS A 162 -22.69 -39.27 -25.96
CA HIS A 162 -21.26 -39.48 -25.74
C HIS A 162 -20.96 -40.91 -25.26
N LYS A 163 -21.76 -41.44 -24.35
CA LYS A 163 -21.65 -42.83 -23.86
C LYS A 163 -21.90 -43.84 -24.97
N LEU A 164 -22.89 -43.59 -25.84
CA LEU A 164 -23.15 -44.43 -27.00
C LEU A 164 -21.97 -44.41 -27.98
N GLN A 165 -21.35 -43.25 -28.20
CA GLN A 165 -20.14 -43.11 -29.03
C GLN A 165 -18.97 -43.94 -28.48
N GLN A 166 -18.70 -43.90 -27.17
CA GLN A 166 -17.64 -44.70 -26.55
C GLN A 166 -17.88 -46.21 -26.65
N SER A 167 -19.14 -46.64 -26.72
CA SER A 167 -19.50 -48.06 -26.76
C SER A 167 -19.46 -48.69 -28.15
N ASN A 168 -19.44 -47.93 -29.25
CA ASN A 168 -19.67 -48.49 -30.59
C ASN A 168 -19.13 -47.61 -31.75
N VAL A 169 -18.11 -48.10 -32.46
CA VAL A 169 -17.34 -47.34 -33.48
C VAL A 169 -18.19 -46.82 -34.66
N ASN A 170 -19.26 -47.54 -35.05
CA ASN A 170 -20.13 -47.13 -36.15
C ASN A 170 -21.04 -45.92 -35.83
N TYR A 171 -21.12 -45.51 -34.56
CA TYR A 171 -21.96 -44.38 -34.14
C TYR A 171 -21.22 -43.04 -34.18
N GLU A 172 -19.93 -43.01 -34.49
CA GLU A 172 -19.11 -41.78 -34.44
C GLU A 172 -19.62 -40.69 -35.40
N LYS A 173 -19.98 -41.05 -36.64
CA LYS A 173 -20.58 -40.11 -37.61
C LYS A 173 -21.99 -39.65 -37.23
N ASN A 174 -22.77 -40.52 -36.60
CA ASN A 174 -24.14 -40.22 -36.17
C ASN A 174 -24.18 -39.42 -34.87
N ALA A 175 -23.18 -39.60 -33.99
CA ALA A 175 -23.02 -38.84 -32.76
C ALA A 175 -22.73 -37.38 -33.10
N TYR A 176 -21.79 -37.10 -34.01
CA TYR A 176 -21.48 -35.72 -34.42
C TYR A 176 -22.70 -34.98 -35.00
N SER A 177 -23.47 -35.63 -35.89
CA SER A 177 -24.69 -35.02 -36.46
C SER A 177 -25.77 -34.79 -35.40
N PHE A 178 -25.91 -35.70 -34.43
CA PHE A 178 -26.85 -35.55 -33.33
C PHE A 178 -26.43 -34.46 -32.33
N PHE A 179 -25.13 -34.36 -32.01
CA PHE A 179 -24.58 -33.24 -31.23
C PHE A 179 -24.85 -31.90 -31.91
N GLN A 180 -24.67 -31.82 -33.23
CA GLN A 180 -24.95 -30.61 -34.00
C GLN A 180 -26.45 -30.27 -34.00
N LEU A 181 -27.31 -31.28 -34.09
CA LEU A 181 -28.77 -31.10 -34.00
C LEU A 181 -29.17 -30.58 -32.62
N LEU A 182 -28.68 -31.20 -31.54
CA LEU A 182 -28.94 -30.73 -30.17
C LEU A 182 -28.43 -29.30 -29.97
N LYS A 183 -27.23 -28.98 -30.45
CA LYS A 183 -26.69 -27.63 -30.36
C LYS A 183 -27.55 -26.60 -31.10
N THR A 184 -28.09 -26.97 -32.25
CA THR A 184 -28.99 -26.10 -33.03
C THR A 184 -30.33 -25.93 -32.31
N TYR A 185 -30.86 -27.03 -31.76
CA TYR A 185 -32.13 -27.05 -31.05
C TYR A 185 -32.10 -26.20 -29.76
N PHE A 186 -31.04 -26.32 -28.96
CA PHE A 186 -30.85 -25.55 -27.73
C PHE A 186 -30.20 -24.18 -27.97
N SER A 187 -30.10 -23.69 -29.20
CA SER A 187 -29.41 -22.42 -29.49
C SER A 187 -30.10 -21.19 -28.88
N ASP A 188 -31.43 -21.22 -28.71
CA ASP A 188 -32.16 -20.15 -28.03
C ASP A 188 -31.94 -20.14 -26.52
N LEU A 189 -31.65 -21.29 -25.90
CA LEU A 189 -31.24 -21.38 -24.50
C LEU A 189 -29.93 -20.61 -24.27
N ASP A 190 -28.95 -20.75 -25.18
CA ASP A 190 -27.68 -20.02 -25.08
C ASP A 190 -27.90 -18.49 -25.13
N LYS A 191 -28.88 -18.01 -25.91
CA LYS A 191 -29.24 -16.58 -25.94
C LYS A 191 -29.82 -16.12 -24.61
N VAL A 192 -30.74 -16.88 -24.01
CA VAL A 192 -31.33 -16.54 -22.70
C VAL A 192 -30.29 -16.58 -21.59
N ILE A 193 -29.34 -17.51 -21.65
CA ILE A 193 -28.20 -17.53 -20.71
C ILE A 193 -27.34 -16.27 -20.85
N GLN A 194 -27.08 -15.80 -22.07
CA GLN A 194 -26.36 -14.55 -22.29
C GLN A 194 -27.15 -13.33 -21.78
N GLU A 195 -28.48 -13.32 -21.92
CA GLU A 195 -29.34 -12.27 -21.38
C GLU A 195 -29.33 -12.24 -19.85
N LEU A 196 -29.44 -13.40 -19.19
CA LEU A 196 -29.26 -13.53 -17.75
C LEU A 196 -27.87 -13.03 -17.34
N ALA A 197 -26.81 -13.48 -18.02
CA ALA A 197 -25.44 -13.06 -17.71
C ALA A 197 -25.27 -11.55 -17.82
N LYS A 198 -25.83 -10.90 -18.85
CA LYS A 198 -25.83 -9.43 -18.97
C LYS A 198 -26.47 -8.75 -17.77
N GLN A 199 -27.60 -9.25 -17.27
CA GLN A 199 -28.24 -8.72 -16.06
C GLN A 199 -27.38 -8.93 -14.82
N LEU A 200 -26.74 -10.09 -14.67
CA LEU A 200 -25.81 -10.36 -13.56
C LEU A 200 -24.63 -9.38 -13.57
N TRP A 201 -24.01 -9.16 -14.74
CA TRP A 201 -22.88 -8.23 -14.87
C TRP A 201 -23.30 -6.78 -14.63
N TYR A 202 -24.51 -6.39 -15.04
CA TYR A 202 -25.04 -5.07 -14.72
C TYR A 202 -25.24 -4.85 -13.20
N ILE A 203 -25.71 -5.87 -12.49
CA ILE A 203 -25.84 -5.80 -11.02
C ILE A 203 -24.47 -5.77 -10.35
N CYS A 204 -23.54 -6.62 -10.79
CA CYS A 204 -22.18 -6.69 -10.23
C CYS A 204 -21.38 -5.41 -10.48
N SER A 205 -21.51 -4.80 -11.66
CA SER A 205 -20.82 -3.53 -11.97
C SER A 205 -21.30 -2.42 -11.06
N ARG A 206 -22.59 -2.39 -10.74
CA ARG A 206 -23.19 -1.42 -9.81
C ARG A 206 -23.14 -1.85 -8.35
N CYS A 207 -22.23 -2.74 -7.97
CA CYS A 207 -22.17 -3.31 -6.63
C CYS A 207 -22.17 -2.21 -5.55
N LEU A 208 -21.23 -1.26 -5.62
CA LEU A 208 -21.09 -0.23 -4.59
C LEU A 208 -22.29 0.74 -4.55
N GLU A 209 -22.88 1.06 -5.70
CA GLU A 209 -24.08 1.90 -5.78
C GLU A 209 -25.32 1.16 -5.25
N ALA A 210 -25.42 -0.15 -5.52
CA ALA A 210 -26.52 -0.99 -5.07
C ALA A 210 -26.55 -1.12 -3.55
N VAL A 211 -25.40 -1.30 -2.90
CA VAL A 211 -25.33 -1.34 -1.42
C VAL A 211 -25.45 0.02 -0.74
N ARG A 212 -25.28 1.14 -1.46
CA ARG A 212 -25.56 2.49 -0.94
C ARG A 212 -27.03 2.87 -1.00
N GLY A 213 -27.78 2.26 -1.93
CA GLY A 213 -29.13 2.64 -2.29
C GLY A 213 -30.21 2.05 -1.37
N THR A 214 -31.36 1.76 -1.98
CA THR A 214 -32.53 1.18 -1.31
C THR A 214 -32.25 -0.25 -0.83
N GLU A 215 -33.03 -0.76 0.12
CA GLU A 215 -32.90 -2.13 0.66
C GLU A 215 -32.99 -3.24 -0.40
N GLN A 216 -33.56 -2.94 -1.57
CA GLN A 216 -33.64 -3.88 -2.69
C GLN A 216 -32.30 -4.11 -3.38
N GLY A 217 -31.37 -3.14 -3.35
CA GLY A 217 -30.06 -3.24 -4.00
C GLY A 217 -29.17 -4.37 -3.46
N PRO A 218 -28.92 -4.44 -2.13
CA PRO A 218 -28.18 -5.54 -1.53
C PRO A 218 -28.81 -6.90 -1.84
N THR A 219 -30.14 -6.98 -1.83
CA THR A 219 -30.88 -8.21 -2.13
C THR A 219 -30.66 -8.69 -3.58
N GLN A 220 -30.64 -7.76 -4.54
CA GLN A 220 -30.34 -8.05 -5.95
C GLN A 220 -28.89 -8.52 -6.13
N LEU A 221 -27.94 -7.87 -5.45
CA LEU A 221 -26.52 -8.25 -5.47
C LEU A 221 -26.31 -9.67 -4.90
N VAL A 222 -26.87 -9.96 -3.72
CA VAL A 222 -26.81 -11.29 -3.12
C VAL A 222 -27.46 -12.33 -4.04
N THR A 223 -28.57 -11.97 -4.69
CA THR A 223 -29.22 -12.85 -5.67
C THR A 223 -28.31 -13.18 -6.85
N ALA A 224 -27.64 -12.18 -7.42
CA ALA A 224 -26.68 -12.38 -8.51
C ALA A 224 -25.49 -13.26 -8.07
N LEU A 225 -24.92 -12.99 -6.88
CA LEU A 225 -23.82 -13.77 -6.32
C LEU A 225 -24.22 -15.22 -6.02
N ARG A 226 -25.45 -15.46 -5.55
CA ARG A 226 -25.98 -16.82 -5.35
C ARG A 226 -26.06 -17.61 -6.65
N ILE A 227 -26.39 -16.96 -7.76
CA ILE A 227 -26.41 -17.59 -9.08
C ILE A 227 -24.98 -17.92 -9.51
N ILE A 228 -24.05 -16.96 -9.38
CA ILE A 228 -22.62 -17.18 -9.68
C ILE A 228 -22.06 -18.37 -8.90
N GLU A 229 -22.32 -18.44 -7.58
CA GLU A 229 -21.84 -19.55 -6.75
C GLU A 229 -22.50 -20.89 -7.02
N ARG A 230 -23.72 -20.91 -7.60
CA ARG A 230 -24.34 -22.15 -8.09
C ARG A 230 -23.65 -22.61 -9.37
N GLU A 231 -23.35 -21.69 -10.28
CA GLU A 231 -22.67 -21.98 -11.54
C GLU A 231 -21.24 -22.50 -11.32
N GLU A 232 -20.50 -21.91 -10.38
CA GLU A 232 -19.17 -22.42 -9.99
C GLU A 232 -19.23 -23.83 -9.38
N ARG A 233 -20.29 -24.15 -8.62
CA ARG A 233 -20.49 -25.51 -8.08
C ARG A 233 -20.79 -26.53 -9.19
N ILE A 234 -21.54 -26.13 -10.21
CA ILE A 234 -21.80 -26.97 -11.38
C ILE A 234 -20.50 -27.19 -12.16
N ASP A 235 -19.72 -26.13 -12.37
CA ASP A 235 -18.40 -26.21 -13.02
C ASP A 235 -17.47 -27.18 -12.26
N GLN A 236 -17.38 -27.04 -10.93
CA GLN A 236 -16.55 -27.91 -10.09
C GLN A 236 -16.98 -29.38 -10.16
N TYR A 237 -18.29 -29.65 -10.14
CA TYR A 237 -18.83 -31.00 -10.27
C TYR A 237 -18.37 -31.69 -11.56
N TYR A 238 -18.41 -30.98 -12.69
CA TYR A 238 -17.94 -31.55 -13.96
C TYR A 238 -16.42 -31.71 -14.02
N ILE A 239 -15.65 -30.79 -13.44
CA ILE A 239 -14.19 -30.90 -13.34
C ILE A 239 -13.80 -32.15 -12.52
N ASP A 240 -14.41 -32.33 -11.35
CA ASP A 240 -14.13 -33.47 -10.46
C ASP A 240 -14.50 -34.79 -11.15
N ARG A 241 -15.64 -34.82 -11.85
CA ARG A 241 -16.11 -36.00 -12.58
C ARG A 241 -15.23 -36.33 -13.80
N GLN A 242 -14.70 -35.31 -14.49
CA GLN A 242 -13.75 -35.47 -15.58
C GLN A 242 -12.46 -36.15 -15.10
N SER A 243 -11.96 -35.76 -13.93
CA SER A 243 -10.74 -36.33 -13.37
C SER A 243 -10.88 -37.79 -12.91
N SER A 244 -12.08 -38.22 -12.52
CA SER A 244 -12.29 -39.48 -11.79
C SER A 244 -12.81 -40.65 -12.63
N THR A 245 -13.71 -40.41 -13.59
CA THR A 245 -14.46 -41.53 -14.22
C THR A 245 -14.82 -41.37 -15.68
N ASN A 246 -15.00 -40.15 -16.22
CA ASN A 246 -15.50 -39.95 -17.59
C ASN A 246 -14.98 -38.67 -18.23
N ASP A 247 -14.49 -38.74 -19.46
CA ASP A 247 -13.96 -37.57 -20.21
C ASP A 247 -15.06 -36.67 -20.84
N PHE A 248 -16.27 -36.64 -20.28
CA PHE A 248 -17.35 -35.80 -20.82
C PHE A 248 -17.41 -34.46 -20.10
N MET A 249 -17.25 -33.37 -20.86
CA MET A 249 -17.48 -31.99 -20.42
C MET A 249 -18.58 -31.37 -21.28
N PRO A 250 -19.65 -30.82 -20.68
CA PRO A 250 -20.68 -30.12 -21.44
C PRO A 250 -20.13 -28.91 -22.20
N PRO A 251 -20.69 -28.57 -23.37
CA PRO A 251 -20.24 -27.43 -24.15
C PRO A 251 -20.41 -26.11 -23.37
N GLY A 252 -19.35 -25.30 -23.32
CA GLY A 252 -19.37 -23.99 -22.64
C GLY A 252 -19.04 -24.02 -21.14
N ARG A 253 -18.71 -25.20 -20.59
CA ARG A 253 -18.21 -25.39 -19.22
C ARG A 253 -16.68 -25.62 -19.24
N PRO A 254 -15.92 -25.17 -18.21
CA PRO A 254 -16.36 -24.32 -17.11
C PRO A 254 -16.60 -22.87 -17.55
N ARG A 255 -17.62 -22.22 -16.98
CA ARG A 255 -18.00 -20.84 -17.29
C ARG A 255 -17.14 -19.79 -16.58
N LYS A 256 -16.60 -20.12 -15.39
CA LYS A 256 -15.76 -19.22 -14.56
C LYS A 256 -16.42 -17.87 -14.26
N TRP A 257 -17.69 -17.89 -13.86
CA TRP A 257 -18.47 -16.67 -13.59
C TRP A 257 -17.98 -15.90 -12.36
N ARG A 258 -17.35 -16.56 -11.38
CA ARG A 258 -16.69 -15.86 -10.27
C ARG A 258 -15.55 -14.97 -10.76
N GLN A 259 -14.71 -15.49 -11.65
CA GLN A 259 -13.62 -14.70 -12.24
C GLN A 259 -14.18 -13.50 -13.02
N LYS A 260 -15.17 -13.73 -13.89
CA LYS A 260 -15.83 -12.65 -14.65
C LYS A 260 -16.49 -11.60 -13.75
N CYS A 261 -17.11 -12.01 -12.64
CA CYS A 261 -17.70 -11.09 -11.67
C CYS A 261 -16.63 -10.13 -11.11
N LEU A 262 -15.48 -10.67 -10.69
CA LEU A 262 -14.37 -9.86 -10.17
C LEU A 262 -13.77 -8.95 -11.25
N GLU A 263 -13.67 -9.41 -12.50
CA GLU A 263 -13.24 -8.59 -13.64
C GLU A 263 -14.19 -7.42 -13.93
N VAL A 264 -15.51 -7.68 -13.87
CA VAL A 264 -16.53 -6.64 -14.04
C VAL A 264 -16.43 -5.59 -12.93
N ILE A 265 -16.29 -6.02 -11.67
CA ILE A 265 -16.11 -5.11 -10.53
C ILE A 265 -14.82 -4.29 -10.71
N ALA A 266 -13.70 -4.93 -11.07
CA ALA A 266 -12.42 -4.25 -11.31
C ALA A 266 -12.52 -3.22 -12.44
N SER A 267 -13.25 -3.54 -13.52
CA SER A 267 -13.52 -2.62 -14.63
C SER A 267 -14.31 -1.39 -14.17
N THR A 268 -15.30 -1.57 -13.28
CA THR A 268 -16.04 -0.43 -12.73
C THR A 268 -15.17 0.43 -11.83
N VAL A 269 -14.35 -0.16 -10.95
CA VAL A 269 -13.39 0.60 -10.13
C VAL A 269 -12.45 1.41 -11.04
N LYS A 270 -11.96 0.80 -12.13
CA LYS A 270 -11.13 1.49 -13.14
C LYS A 270 -11.86 2.68 -13.77
N GLN A 271 -13.10 2.47 -14.22
CA GLN A 271 -13.93 3.55 -14.79
C GLN A 271 -14.18 4.68 -13.78
N ARG A 272 -14.28 4.39 -12.48
CA ARG A 272 -14.44 5.43 -11.45
C ARG A 272 -13.16 6.23 -11.24
N ILE A 273 -11.97 5.63 -11.34
CA ILE A 273 -10.71 6.38 -11.20
C ILE A 273 -10.37 7.15 -12.48
N GLU A 274 -10.55 6.56 -13.65
CA GLU A 274 -10.23 7.18 -14.94
C GLU A 274 -11.30 8.19 -15.38
N GLY A 275 -12.58 7.85 -15.23
CA GLY A 275 -13.71 8.68 -15.65
C GLY A 275 -13.88 9.96 -14.84
N ASN A 276 -13.20 10.09 -13.71
CA ASN A 276 -13.17 11.29 -12.88
C ASN A 276 -12.13 12.33 -13.33
N GLN A 277 -11.31 12.02 -14.34
CA GLN A 277 -10.43 13.01 -14.95
C GLN A 277 -11.22 13.86 -15.98
N LEU A 278 -11.89 14.90 -15.47
CA LEU A 278 -12.72 15.80 -16.27
C LEU A 278 -11.93 16.94 -16.91
N GLU A 279 -10.78 17.27 -16.35
CA GLU A 279 -9.95 18.41 -16.73
C GLU A 279 -8.55 17.93 -17.14
N ASP A 280 -7.96 18.61 -18.11
CA ASP A 280 -6.56 18.48 -18.47
C ASP A 280 -5.82 19.81 -18.26
N ARG A 281 -4.51 19.81 -18.52
CA ARG A 281 -3.69 21.01 -18.40
C ARG A 281 -4.17 22.17 -19.27
N SER A 282 -4.82 21.91 -20.40
CA SER A 282 -5.32 22.96 -21.31
C SER A 282 -6.54 23.69 -20.75
N LEU A 283 -7.37 22.97 -19.99
CA LEU A 283 -8.59 23.50 -19.37
C LEU A 283 -8.32 24.15 -18.02
N ASN A 284 -7.42 23.58 -17.20
CA ASN A 284 -7.13 24.10 -15.87
C ASN A 284 -5.69 23.84 -15.43
N LYS A 285 -4.99 24.90 -14.98
CA LYS A 285 -3.63 24.80 -14.45
C LYS A 285 -3.53 23.97 -13.16
N GLN A 286 -4.65 23.75 -12.47
CA GLN A 286 -4.74 22.92 -11.25
C GLN A 286 -5.44 21.58 -11.48
N TRP A 287 -5.50 21.10 -12.73
CA TRP A 287 -6.17 19.85 -13.08
C TRP A 287 -5.71 18.66 -12.22
N LEU A 288 -4.39 18.54 -11.96
CA LEU A 288 -3.83 17.41 -11.23
C LEU A 288 -4.23 17.44 -9.74
N ALA A 289 -4.12 18.58 -9.06
CA ALA A 289 -4.60 18.73 -7.68
C ALA A 289 -6.09 18.37 -7.54
N ARG A 290 -6.93 18.85 -8.47
CA ARG A 290 -8.37 18.54 -8.47
C ARG A 290 -8.63 17.07 -8.72
N TYR A 291 -7.94 16.48 -9.69
CA TYR A 291 -8.03 15.06 -10.00
C TYR A 291 -7.65 14.18 -8.79
N LEU A 292 -6.53 14.50 -8.14
CA LEU A 292 -6.04 13.78 -6.97
C LEU A 292 -6.98 13.91 -5.78
N GLU A 293 -7.63 15.07 -5.60
CA GLU A 293 -8.64 15.26 -4.55
C GLU A 293 -9.92 14.47 -4.83
N VAL A 294 -10.39 14.43 -6.08
CA VAL A 294 -11.52 13.57 -6.46
C VAL A 294 -11.17 12.10 -6.25
N CYS A 295 -9.97 11.66 -6.61
CA CYS A 295 -9.49 10.30 -6.35
C CYS A 295 -9.49 9.99 -4.85
N ARG A 296 -9.03 10.93 -4.02
CA ARG A 296 -9.04 10.80 -2.56
C ARG A 296 -10.45 10.59 -2.02
N LEU A 297 -11.39 11.45 -2.41
CA LEU A 297 -12.78 11.38 -1.95
C LEU A 297 -13.44 10.06 -2.37
N VAL A 298 -13.30 9.69 -3.63
CA VAL A 298 -13.91 8.47 -4.19
C VAL A 298 -13.32 7.22 -3.56
N LEU A 299 -11.99 7.15 -3.42
CA LEU A 299 -11.32 6.00 -2.80
C LEU A 299 -11.77 5.80 -1.35
N VAL A 300 -11.76 6.84 -0.53
CA VAL A 300 -12.11 6.72 0.89
C VAL A 300 -13.58 6.35 1.04
N ASP A 301 -14.46 7.03 0.32
CA ASP A 301 -15.90 6.79 0.39
C ASP A 301 -16.28 5.38 -0.11
N ASP A 302 -15.70 4.94 -1.23
CA ASP A 302 -15.94 3.59 -1.77
C ASP A 302 -15.40 2.49 -0.87
N LEU A 303 -14.20 2.64 -0.30
CA LEU A 303 -13.65 1.63 0.60
C LEU A 303 -14.43 1.55 1.92
N LEU A 304 -14.99 2.66 2.41
CA LEU A 304 -15.89 2.65 3.58
C LEU A 304 -17.18 1.87 3.29
N VAL A 305 -17.78 2.07 2.12
CA VAL A 305 -18.96 1.32 1.68
C VAL A 305 -18.63 -0.14 1.41
N ALA A 306 -17.48 -0.43 0.78
CA ALA A 306 -17.03 -1.78 0.53
C ALA A 306 -16.91 -2.58 1.84
N LYS A 307 -16.38 -1.94 2.89
CA LYS A 307 -16.24 -2.54 4.22
C LYS A 307 -17.58 -2.74 4.92
N SER A 308 -18.39 -1.68 4.99
CA SER A 308 -19.59 -1.67 5.84
C SER A 308 -20.79 -2.37 5.20
N ALA A 309 -20.99 -2.22 3.89
CA ALA A 309 -22.22 -2.63 3.22
C ALA A 309 -21.97 -3.69 2.13
N ALA A 310 -20.86 -3.63 1.40
CA ALA A 310 -20.55 -4.66 0.41
C ALA A 310 -20.10 -5.97 1.06
N SER A 311 -19.19 -5.92 2.05
CA SER A 311 -18.63 -7.12 2.69
C SER A 311 -19.68 -8.13 3.18
N PRO A 312 -20.80 -7.73 3.81
CA PRO A 312 -21.85 -8.67 4.20
C PRO A 312 -22.59 -9.36 3.04
N CYS A 313 -22.56 -8.79 1.83
CA CYS A 313 -23.26 -9.33 0.67
C CYS A 313 -22.47 -10.45 -0.04
N PHE A 314 -21.16 -10.50 0.15
CA PHE A 314 -20.29 -11.48 -0.50
C PHE A 314 -19.98 -12.67 0.42
N PRO A 315 -19.77 -13.88 -0.14
CA PRO A 315 -19.24 -15.00 0.64
C PRO A 315 -17.86 -14.67 1.24
N PRO A 316 -17.53 -15.13 2.45
CA PRO A 316 -16.23 -14.85 3.08
C PRO A 316 -15.02 -15.28 2.23
N SER A 317 -15.15 -16.35 1.44
CA SER A 317 -14.12 -16.85 0.53
C SER A 317 -13.72 -15.86 -0.58
N TYR A 318 -14.50 -14.80 -0.81
CA TYR A 318 -14.15 -13.77 -1.78
C TYR A 318 -13.11 -12.79 -1.25
N GLU A 319 -13.02 -12.60 0.07
CA GLU A 319 -12.17 -11.56 0.69
C GLU A 319 -12.39 -10.20 0.01
N ILE A 320 -13.66 -9.85 -0.24
CA ILE A 320 -14.03 -8.80 -1.18
C ILE A 320 -13.48 -7.42 -0.76
N TYR A 321 -13.41 -7.16 0.54
CA TYR A 321 -12.87 -5.90 1.06
C TYR A 321 -11.39 -5.73 0.69
N ASP A 322 -10.58 -6.74 0.96
CA ASP A 322 -9.14 -6.73 0.63
C ASP A 322 -8.91 -6.66 -0.89
N ARG A 323 -9.78 -7.32 -1.67
CA ARG A 323 -9.79 -7.19 -3.13
C ARG A 323 -10.10 -5.78 -3.59
N PHE A 324 -11.09 -5.09 -3.00
CA PHE A 324 -11.34 -3.68 -3.30
C PHE A 324 -10.12 -2.82 -2.96
N VAL A 325 -9.51 -3.01 -1.78
CA VAL A 325 -8.29 -2.27 -1.40
C VAL A 325 -7.18 -2.48 -2.44
N SER A 326 -6.93 -3.71 -2.85
CA SER A 326 -5.94 -4.04 -3.88
C SER A 326 -6.29 -3.46 -5.25
N MET A 327 -7.58 -3.52 -5.67
CA MET A 327 -8.02 -2.95 -6.94
C MET A 327 -7.80 -1.43 -6.99
N TYR A 328 -8.28 -0.70 -5.98
CA TYR A 328 -8.08 0.76 -5.91
C TYR A 328 -6.60 1.12 -5.85
N HIS A 329 -5.81 0.42 -5.03
CA HIS A 329 -4.38 0.67 -4.90
C HIS A 329 -3.64 0.44 -6.22
N ASN A 330 -3.86 -0.70 -6.89
CA ASN A 330 -3.17 -1.06 -8.13
C ASN A 330 -3.55 -0.14 -9.29
N LEU A 331 -4.84 0.20 -9.42
CA LEU A 331 -5.31 1.10 -10.48
C LEU A 331 -4.75 2.50 -10.30
N LEU A 332 -4.72 3.00 -9.06
CA LEU A 332 -4.18 4.31 -8.76
C LEU A 332 -2.65 4.34 -8.93
N SER A 333 -1.94 3.30 -8.50
CA SER A 333 -0.50 3.15 -8.79
C SER A 333 -0.21 3.16 -10.28
N GLY A 334 -0.99 2.42 -11.08
CA GLY A 334 -0.88 2.40 -12.54
C GLY A 334 -1.10 3.80 -13.12
N ARG A 335 -2.17 4.49 -12.72
CA ARG A 335 -2.48 5.81 -13.25
C ARG A 335 -1.47 6.88 -12.85
N LEU A 336 -0.99 6.88 -11.60
CA LEU A 336 0.05 7.81 -11.17
C LEU A 336 1.38 7.54 -11.86
N ARG A 337 1.68 6.28 -12.21
CA ARG A 337 2.86 5.94 -13.01
C ARG A 337 2.79 6.49 -14.42
N GLU A 338 1.61 6.43 -15.05
CA GLU A 338 1.38 7.06 -16.35
C GLU A 338 1.60 8.58 -16.26
N ILE A 339 1.00 9.25 -15.26
CA ILE A 339 1.20 10.70 -15.04
C ILE A 339 2.67 11.03 -14.74
N ALA A 340 3.36 10.20 -13.96
CA ALA A 340 4.78 10.39 -13.64
C ALA A 340 5.69 10.28 -14.88
N SER A 341 5.30 9.47 -15.87
CA SER A 341 6.05 9.32 -17.12
C SER A 341 5.95 10.53 -18.06
N ASP A 342 4.93 11.38 -17.86
CA ASP A 342 4.72 12.58 -18.65
C ASP A 342 5.67 13.74 -18.26
N LYS A 343 5.70 14.75 -19.13
CA LYS A 343 6.41 16.01 -18.86
C LYS A 343 5.61 16.91 -17.91
N LEU A 344 5.75 16.66 -16.61
CA LEU A 344 5.16 17.46 -15.54
C LEU A 344 5.83 18.83 -15.36
N GLU A 345 5.01 19.84 -15.06
CA GLU A 345 5.41 21.17 -14.60
C GLU A 345 5.77 21.16 -13.10
N LYS A 346 6.42 22.23 -12.61
CA LYS A 346 6.89 22.30 -11.22
C LYS A 346 5.76 22.13 -10.20
N ASN A 347 4.64 22.82 -10.42
CA ASN A 347 3.44 22.72 -9.58
C ASN A 347 2.85 21.30 -9.59
N GLU A 348 2.82 20.65 -10.75
CA GLU A 348 2.32 19.28 -10.88
C GLU A 348 3.23 18.26 -10.18
N LEU A 349 4.56 18.45 -10.24
CA LEU A 349 5.53 17.65 -9.47
C LEU A 349 5.29 17.79 -7.96
N VAL A 350 5.10 19.01 -7.47
CA VAL A 350 4.79 19.27 -6.05
C VAL A 350 3.50 18.55 -5.66
N GLN A 351 2.43 18.71 -6.44
CA GLN A 351 1.14 18.10 -6.19
C GLN A 351 1.23 16.57 -6.16
N LEU A 352 1.90 15.96 -7.14
CA LEU A 352 2.06 14.51 -7.22
C LEU A 352 2.87 13.96 -6.04
N LEU A 353 4.04 14.53 -5.76
CA LEU A 353 4.92 14.04 -4.71
C LEU A 353 4.31 14.24 -3.31
N SER A 354 3.68 15.39 -3.06
CA SER A 354 2.97 15.64 -1.79
C SER A 354 1.82 14.65 -1.60
N TRP A 355 1.09 14.33 -2.67
CA TRP A 355 0.01 13.35 -2.63
C TRP A 355 0.52 11.93 -2.34
N VAL A 356 1.62 11.52 -2.97
CA VAL A 356 2.26 10.21 -2.71
C VAL A 356 2.70 10.09 -1.25
N ASN A 357 3.24 11.16 -0.66
CA ASN A 357 3.68 11.16 0.73
C ASN A 357 2.51 11.22 1.73
N SER A 358 1.39 11.85 1.36
CA SER A 358 0.17 11.88 2.16
C SER A 358 -0.73 10.66 1.94
N TYR A 359 -0.42 9.75 1.02
CA TYR A 359 -1.23 8.57 0.72
C TYR A 359 -1.46 7.64 1.92
N ALA A 360 -0.44 7.50 2.79
CA ALA A 360 -0.54 6.71 4.01
C ALA A 360 -1.20 7.46 5.19
N SER A 361 -1.56 8.74 5.02
CA SER A 361 -2.11 9.57 6.08
C SER A 361 -3.57 9.23 6.40
N ASP A 362 -4.04 9.71 7.56
CA ASP A 362 -5.42 9.58 8.04
C ASP A 362 -6.48 10.14 7.08
N GLN A 363 -6.07 11.00 6.13
CA GLN A 363 -6.96 11.59 5.14
C GLN A 363 -7.27 10.67 3.95
N ILE A 364 -6.47 9.60 3.77
CA ILE A 364 -6.57 8.66 2.63
C ILE A 364 -6.64 7.22 3.14
N LEU A 365 -5.63 6.37 2.88
CA LEU A 365 -5.66 4.96 3.29
C LEU A 365 -5.44 4.76 4.78
N GLY A 366 -4.74 5.70 5.45
CA GLY A 366 -4.47 5.65 6.89
C GLY A 366 -5.70 5.93 7.74
N ASN A 367 -6.85 6.24 7.12
CA ASN A 367 -8.08 6.55 7.84
C ASN A 367 -8.45 5.40 8.81
N PRO A 368 -8.57 5.67 10.12
CA PRO A 368 -8.83 4.64 11.13
C PRO A 368 -10.08 3.80 10.88
N ARG A 369 -11.07 4.35 10.17
CA ARG A 369 -12.31 3.63 9.83
C ARG A 369 -12.08 2.52 8.80
N LEU A 370 -11.09 2.69 7.92
CA LEU A 370 -10.71 1.69 6.94
C LEU A 370 -10.04 0.47 7.63
N GLN A 371 -9.28 0.68 8.71
CA GLN A 371 -8.52 -0.38 9.41
C GLN A 371 -7.58 -1.15 8.47
N ILE A 372 -6.92 -0.44 7.55
CA ILE A 372 -5.93 -1.00 6.63
C ILE A 372 -4.55 -0.85 7.26
N ASN A 373 -3.75 -1.91 7.24
CA ASN A 373 -2.33 -1.81 7.57
C ASN A 373 -1.56 -1.20 6.39
N THR A 374 -1.56 0.12 6.30
CA THR A 374 -0.92 0.87 5.21
C THR A 374 0.58 0.62 5.13
N ALA A 375 1.24 0.42 6.26
CA ALA A 375 2.68 0.16 6.31
C ALA A 375 3.04 -1.17 5.64
N ALA A 376 2.27 -2.23 5.90
CA ALA A 376 2.48 -3.53 5.25
C ALA A 376 2.18 -3.44 3.74
N LEU A 377 1.05 -2.84 3.38
CA LEU A 377 0.66 -2.70 1.96
C LEU A 377 1.72 -1.95 1.14
N LEU A 378 2.24 -0.84 1.66
CA LEU A 378 3.24 -0.02 0.95
C LEU A 378 4.64 -0.62 0.97
N ALA A 379 4.94 -1.55 1.90
CA ALA A 379 6.18 -2.30 1.91
C ALA A 379 6.23 -3.31 0.75
N ASP A 380 5.12 -4.02 0.53
CA ASP A 380 5.00 -5.04 -0.52
C ASP A 380 4.72 -4.41 -1.89
N HIS A 381 3.84 -3.41 -1.92
CA HIS A 381 3.35 -2.74 -3.13
C HIS A 381 3.40 -1.22 -2.92
N PRO A 382 4.53 -0.57 -3.20
CA PRO A 382 4.62 0.87 -3.11
C PRO A 382 3.80 1.54 -4.22
N LEU A 383 3.12 2.64 -3.87
CA LEU A 383 2.28 3.40 -4.81
C LEU A 383 3.05 3.84 -6.07
N LEU A 384 4.27 4.32 -5.89
CA LEU A 384 5.24 4.54 -6.96
C LEU A 384 6.54 3.80 -6.62
N PRO A 385 7.23 3.21 -7.62
CA PRO A 385 8.56 2.63 -7.40
C PRO A 385 9.53 3.69 -6.85
N LYS A 386 10.42 3.28 -5.95
CA LYS A 386 11.43 4.19 -5.36
C LYS A 386 12.22 4.95 -6.42
N PHE A 387 12.62 4.26 -7.49
CA PHE A 387 13.32 4.87 -8.62
C PHE A 387 12.53 6.02 -9.26
N THR A 388 11.23 5.82 -9.52
CA THR A 388 10.36 6.85 -10.09
C THR A 388 10.22 8.05 -9.15
N VAL A 389 10.11 7.82 -7.84
CA VAL A 389 10.06 8.91 -6.85
C VAL A 389 11.36 9.71 -6.87
N THR A 390 12.52 9.04 -6.89
CA THR A 390 13.83 9.71 -7.00
C THR A 390 13.94 10.52 -8.27
N GLU A 391 13.54 9.97 -9.42
CA GLU A 391 13.56 10.67 -10.71
C GLU A 391 12.68 11.94 -10.70
N LEU A 392 11.49 11.87 -10.10
CA LEU A 392 10.60 13.02 -9.95
C LEU A 392 11.21 14.10 -9.02
N CYS A 393 11.85 13.68 -7.93
CA CYS A 393 12.58 14.58 -7.04
C CYS A 393 13.77 15.25 -7.74
N ASP A 394 14.56 14.51 -8.51
CA ASP A 394 15.68 15.05 -9.27
C ASP A 394 15.20 16.06 -10.31
N ARG A 395 14.11 15.76 -11.02
CA ARG A 395 13.47 16.70 -11.95
C ARG A 395 12.99 17.98 -11.26
N PHE A 396 12.43 17.87 -10.06
CA PHE A 396 12.04 19.04 -9.26
C PHE A 396 13.24 19.90 -8.87
N ILE A 397 14.33 19.27 -8.44
CA ILE A 397 15.59 19.96 -8.09
C ILE A 397 16.16 20.67 -9.33
N GLU A 398 16.16 20.01 -10.49
CA GLU A 398 16.67 20.55 -11.75
C GLU A 398 15.86 21.77 -12.22
N ILE A 399 14.52 21.68 -12.17
CA ILE A 399 13.63 22.80 -12.50
C ILE A 399 13.86 23.94 -11.52
N THR A 400 14.00 23.64 -10.22
CA THR A 400 14.28 24.66 -9.20
C THR A 400 15.61 25.36 -9.48
N ARG A 401 16.68 24.63 -9.84
CA ARG A 401 17.97 25.22 -10.23
C ARG A 401 17.79 26.22 -11.38
N ARG A 402 17.09 25.81 -12.44
CA ARG A 402 16.86 26.67 -13.61
C ARG A 402 16.04 27.91 -13.27
N ASP A 403 14.94 27.74 -12.52
CA ASP A 403 14.09 28.86 -12.11
C ASP A 403 14.89 29.86 -11.25
N MET A 404 15.71 29.35 -10.32
CA MET A 404 16.60 30.17 -9.49
C MET A 404 17.62 30.93 -10.36
N HIS A 405 18.24 30.24 -11.32
CA HIS A 405 19.21 30.84 -12.23
C HIS A 405 18.60 31.99 -13.04
N GLU A 406 17.44 31.77 -13.68
CA GLU A 406 16.75 32.78 -14.48
C GLU A 406 16.29 33.97 -13.63
N TRP A 407 15.81 33.72 -12.42
CA TRP A 407 15.40 34.76 -11.49
C TRP A 407 16.59 35.59 -11.00
N LEU A 408 17.70 34.95 -10.61
CA LEU A 408 18.92 35.62 -10.17
C LEU A 408 19.53 36.48 -11.29
N GLU A 409 19.50 36.01 -12.54
CA GLU A 409 19.98 36.80 -13.68
C GLU A 409 19.13 38.07 -13.90
N LYS A 410 17.79 37.96 -13.78
CA LYS A 410 16.89 39.11 -13.85
C LYS A 410 17.12 40.09 -12.70
N THR A 411 17.27 39.59 -11.47
CA THR A 411 17.60 40.42 -10.29
C THR A 411 18.92 41.17 -10.48
N LEU A 412 19.95 40.50 -11.03
CA LEU A 412 21.22 41.15 -11.36
C LEU A 412 21.07 42.23 -12.43
N MET A 413 20.28 41.96 -13.48
CA MET A 413 20.02 42.95 -14.54
C MET A 413 19.31 44.18 -14.00
N GLN A 414 18.35 43.99 -13.08
CA GLN A 414 17.63 45.08 -12.42
C GLN A 414 18.58 45.94 -11.58
N GLU A 415 19.39 45.33 -10.71
CA GLU A 415 20.39 46.05 -9.91
C GLU A 415 21.35 46.86 -10.79
N LYS A 416 21.83 46.27 -11.90
CA LYS A 416 22.67 47.00 -12.86
C LYS A 416 21.92 48.20 -13.43
N ASP A 417 20.72 47.99 -13.95
CA ASP A 417 19.92 49.08 -14.53
C ASP A 417 19.72 50.25 -13.56
N ASP A 418 19.47 49.95 -12.29
CA ASP A 418 19.35 50.96 -11.22
C ASP A 418 20.66 51.73 -10.99
N TRP A 419 21.82 51.05 -11.00
CA TRP A 419 23.13 51.71 -10.90
C TRP A 419 23.42 52.62 -12.09
N TYR A 420 23.07 52.19 -13.31
CA TYR A 420 23.31 52.96 -14.54
C TYR A 420 22.34 54.13 -14.74
N LYS A 421 21.17 54.09 -14.07
CA LYS A 421 20.16 55.16 -14.05
C LYS A 421 20.36 56.17 -12.93
N ASP A 422 21.40 56.00 -12.12
CA ASP A 422 21.72 56.91 -11.00
C ASP A 422 20.58 56.94 -9.95
N VAL A 423 19.95 55.79 -9.72
CA VAL A 423 18.89 55.65 -8.71
C VAL A 423 19.53 55.74 -7.33
N HIS A 424 19.08 56.70 -6.52
CA HIS A 424 19.58 56.88 -5.16
C HIS A 424 19.23 55.64 -4.29
N PRO A 425 20.20 55.01 -3.61
CA PRO A 425 19.95 53.87 -2.74
C PRO A 425 19.03 54.19 -1.55
N GLU A 426 18.39 53.18 -0.97
CA GLU A 426 17.57 53.38 0.23
C GLU A 426 18.46 53.73 1.43
N GLU A 427 18.02 54.69 2.25
CA GLU A 427 18.73 55.14 3.45
C GLU A 427 18.01 54.68 4.73
N GLU A 428 18.71 53.95 5.61
CA GLU A 428 18.18 53.59 6.91
C GLU A 428 18.13 54.80 7.87
N ARG A 429 17.40 54.68 8.99
CA ARG A 429 17.32 55.72 10.04
C ARG A 429 18.67 56.12 10.65
N LEU A 430 19.72 55.33 10.41
CA LEU A 430 21.10 55.53 10.88
C LEU A 430 22.04 56.06 9.78
N GLY A 431 21.54 56.34 8.57
CA GLY A 431 22.34 56.87 7.46
C GLY A 431 23.12 55.81 6.67
N TYR A 432 22.76 54.52 6.79
CA TYR A 432 23.35 53.45 5.99
C TYR A 432 22.59 53.29 4.67
N PHE A 433 23.33 53.26 3.56
CA PHE A 433 22.76 52.98 2.24
C PHE A 433 22.66 51.47 2.00
N TYR A 434 21.54 50.98 1.48
CA TYR A 434 21.35 49.57 1.11
C TYR A 434 20.32 49.43 -0.02
N THR A 435 20.14 48.21 -0.53
CA THR A 435 19.01 47.86 -1.42
C THR A 435 18.25 46.66 -0.85
N GLN A 436 17.07 46.36 -1.40
CA GLN A 436 16.26 45.22 -0.98
C GLN A 436 16.86 43.86 -1.40
N LEU A 437 18.00 43.86 -2.09
CA LEU A 437 18.63 42.65 -2.63
C LEU A 437 18.84 41.55 -1.58
N PRO A 438 19.44 41.80 -0.40
CA PRO A 438 19.66 40.71 0.58
C PRO A 438 18.35 40.09 1.06
N SER A 439 17.33 40.90 1.37
CA SER A 439 16.02 40.38 1.78
C SER A 439 15.34 39.55 0.67
N ILE A 440 15.45 40.00 -0.58
CA ILE A 440 14.86 39.32 -1.73
C ILE A 440 15.55 37.97 -1.97
N LEU A 441 16.88 37.92 -1.90
CA LEU A 441 17.66 36.69 -2.07
C LEU A 441 17.30 35.64 -1.00
N PHE A 442 17.42 35.99 0.29
CA PHE A 442 17.21 35.01 1.35
C PHE A 442 15.73 34.64 1.54
N GLY A 443 14.80 35.55 1.27
CA GLY A 443 13.37 35.22 1.23
C GLY A 443 13.04 34.16 0.17
N MET A 444 13.68 34.22 -1.00
CA MET A 444 13.48 33.22 -2.06
C MET A 444 14.01 31.82 -1.69
N ILE A 445 15.10 31.73 -0.92
CA ILE A 445 15.57 30.46 -0.35
C ILE A 445 14.55 29.93 0.65
N GLU A 446 14.05 30.77 1.55
CA GLU A 446 13.05 30.39 2.55
C GLU A 446 11.77 29.85 1.91
N ASP A 447 11.24 30.54 0.89
CA ASP A 447 10.08 30.12 0.12
C ASP A 447 10.32 28.76 -0.57
N THR A 448 11.50 28.58 -1.16
CA THR A 448 11.87 27.32 -1.84
C THR A 448 11.98 26.17 -0.84
N ILE A 449 12.55 26.41 0.34
CA ILE A 449 12.62 25.41 1.42
C ILE A 449 11.21 25.09 1.94
N SER A 450 10.36 26.10 2.10
CA SER A 450 8.97 25.91 2.54
C SER A 450 8.19 25.01 1.58
N LEU A 451 8.27 25.29 0.26
CA LEU A 451 7.67 24.45 -0.78
C LEU A 451 8.24 23.03 -0.77
N THR A 452 9.55 22.88 -0.53
CA THR A 452 10.21 21.57 -0.48
C THR A 452 9.74 20.74 0.71
N LYS A 453 9.43 21.36 1.86
CA LYS A 453 8.88 20.67 3.04
C LYS A 453 7.51 20.05 2.78
N GLU A 454 6.69 20.65 1.93
CA GLU A 454 5.40 20.07 1.51
C GLU A 454 5.55 18.80 0.68
N ILE A 455 6.70 18.66 0.03
CA ILE A 455 7.06 17.52 -0.81
C ILE A 455 7.72 16.46 0.08
N SER A 456 8.97 16.68 0.50
CA SER A 456 9.74 15.71 1.26
C SER A 456 10.87 16.41 2.02
N HIS A 457 11.06 16.01 3.27
CA HIS A 457 12.17 16.48 4.10
C HIS A 457 13.53 15.97 3.57
N ASP A 458 13.55 14.81 2.91
CA ASP A 458 14.77 14.14 2.48
C ASP A 458 15.52 14.90 1.37
N ILE A 459 14.82 15.71 0.59
CA ILE A 459 15.39 16.47 -0.54
C ILE A 459 15.77 17.91 -0.18
N ILE A 460 15.45 18.37 1.04
CA ILE A 460 15.80 19.71 1.52
C ILE A 460 17.31 19.99 1.39
N PRO A 461 18.23 19.08 1.78
CA PRO A 461 19.66 19.31 1.63
C PRO A 461 20.08 19.56 0.18
N ASN A 462 19.47 18.84 -0.77
CA ASN A 462 19.81 18.94 -2.20
C ASN A 462 19.29 20.26 -2.79
N VAL A 463 18.11 20.70 -2.40
CA VAL A 463 17.57 22.01 -2.80
C VAL A 463 18.43 23.15 -2.25
N VAL A 464 18.82 23.08 -0.98
CA VAL A 464 19.72 24.06 -0.36
C VAL A 464 21.08 24.08 -1.05
N GLU A 465 21.64 22.91 -1.36
CA GLU A 465 22.90 22.82 -2.12
C GLU A 465 22.81 23.56 -3.46
N VAL A 466 21.73 23.34 -4.20
CA VAL A 466 21.45 24.03 -5.47
C VAL A 466 21.33 25.53 -5.27
N SER A 467 20.61 25.98 -4.24
CA SER A 467 20.48 27.41 -3.93
C SER A 467 21.84 28.05 -3.63
N VAL A 468 22.68 27.38 -2.85
CA VAL A 468 24.03 27.85 -2.49
C VAL A 468 24.93 27.93 -3.72
N ASP A 469 24.87 26.93 -4.61
CA ASP A 469 25.66 26.93 -5.85
C ASP A 469 25.23 28.06 -6.80
N GLU A 470 23.93 28.30 -6.97
CA GLU A 470 23.43 29.42 -7.79
C GLU A 470 23.75 30.78 -7.16
N PHE A 471 23.65 30.91 -5.83
CA PHE A 471 24.04 32.13 -5.12
C PHE A 471 25.52 32.43 -5.28
N ARG A 472 26.37 31.38 -5.30
CA ARG A 472 27.80 31.53 -5.55
C ARG A 472 28.07 32.02 -6.96
N ASN A 473 27.33 31.52 -7.95
CA ASN A 473 27.42 31.99 -9.34
C ASN A 473 26.98 33.46 -9.45
N PHE A 474 25.86 33.81 -8.82
CA PHE A 474 25.39 35.19 -8.74
C PHE A 474 26.40 36.11 -8.04
N ALA A 475 27.00 35.69 -6.93
CA ALA A 475 28.00 36.48 -6.19
C ALA A 475 29.19 36.89 -7.07
N ASN A 476 29.69 35.96 -7.90
CA ASN A 476 30.76 36.27 -8.85
C ASN A 476 30.28 37.27 -9.91
N LYS A 477 29.12 37.02 -10.54
CA LYS A 477 28.56 37.93 -11.56
C LYS A 477 28.24 39.33 -11.00
N TYR A 478 27.76 39.41 -9.76
CA TYR A 478 27.47 40.67 -9.08
C TYR A 478 28.75 41.47 -8.81
N LYS A 479 29.82 40.81 -8.34
CA LYS A 479 31.14 41.43 -8.22
C LYS A 479 31.67 41.93 -9.56
N ASP A 480 31.58 41.11 -10.61
CA ASP A 480 32.06 41.48 -11.94
C ASP A 480 31.26 42.67 -12.50
N ALA A 481 29.94 42.70 -12.27
CA ALA A 481 29.08 43.81 -12.61
C ALA A 481 29.44 45.10 -11.86
N ALA A 482 29.69 45.03 -10.55
CA ALA A 482 30.14 46.17 -9.74
C ALA A 482 31.52 46.67 -10.20
N THR A 483 32.43 45.77 -10.60
CA THR A 483 33.75 46.13 -11.14
C THR A 483 33.61 46.82 -12.51
N ALA A 484 32.69 46.36 -13.37
CA ALA A 484 32.41 47.02 -14.64
C ALA A 484 31.80 48.41 -14.44
N TYR A 485 30.89 48.55 -13.47
CA TYR A 485 30.30 49.84 -13.08
C TYR A 485 31.37 50.82 -12.58
N LYS A 486 32.27 50.36 -11.70
CA LYS A 486 33.48 51.09 -11.28
C LYS A 486 34.26 51.60 -12.49
N ASN A 487 34.69 50.70 -13.37
CA ASN A 487 35.56 51.05 -14.49
C ASN A 487 34.94 52.16 -15.36
N LYS A 488 33.62 52.08 -15.61
CA LYS A 488 32.90 53.11 -16.37
C LYS A 488 32.79 54.44 -15.64
N HIS A 489 32.67 54.44 -14.30
CA HIS A 489 32.72 55.69 -13.53
C HIS A 489 34.09 56.37 -13.64
N PHE A 490 35.18 55.61 -13.51
CA PHE A 490 36.54 56.16 -13.63
C PHE A 490 36.90 56.59 -15.06
N GLU A 491 36.24 56.07 -16.09
CA GLU A 491 36.34 56.62 -17.46
C GLU A 491 35.75 58.04 -17.57
N ASN A 492 34.63 58.31 -16.89
CA ASN A 492 34.02 59.64 -16.84
C ASN A 492 33.26 59.86 -15.52
N ARG A 493 33.93 60.50 -14.56
CA ARG A 493 33.41 60.71 -13.20
C ARG A 493 32.19 61.63 -13.13
N SER A 494 31.86 62.34 -14.21
CA SER A 494 30.66 63.18 -14.28
C SER A 494 29.38 62.40 -14.62
N HIS A 495 29.49 61.11 -14.97
CA HIS A 495 28.39 60.34 -15.54
C HIS A 495 27.43 59.76 -14.50
N PHE A 496 27.92 59.45 -13.29
CA PHE A 496 27.13 58.86 -12.20
C PHE A 496 27.30 59.74 -10.95
N LYS A 497 26.23 60.43 -10.52
CA LYS A 497 26.30 61.36 -9.38
C LYS A 497 26.14 60.64 -8.04
N GLU A 498 25.41 59.52 -8.03
CA GLU A 498 25.15 58.71 -6.85
C GLU A 498 26.17 57.57 -6.68
N PHE A 499 27.26 57.57 -7.46
CA PHE A 499 28.25 56.49 -7.50
C PHE A 499 28.73 56.04 -6.12
N THR A 500 29.20 56.97 -5.29
CA THR A 500 29.71 56.66 -3.95
C THR A 500 28.62 56.04 -3.07
N ALA A 501 27.40 56.58 -3.09
CA ALA A 501 26.28 56.04 -2.33
C ALA A 501 25.92 54.63 -2.80
N THR A 502 25.88 54.39 -4.11
CA THR A 502 25.61 53.08 -4.71
C THR A 502 26.69 52.06 -4.35
N VAL A 503 27.98 52.43 -4.37
CA VAL A 503 29.08 51.52 -4.00
C VAL A 503 29.07 51.21 -2.50
N ILE A 504 28.70 52.17 -1.65
CA ILE A 504 28.45 51.93 -0.21
C ILE A 504 27.29 50.94 -0.03
N ALA A 505 26.18 51.11 -0.77
CA ALA A 505 25.05 50.19 -0.74
C ALA A 505 25.43 48.77 -1.17
N ILE A 506 26.24 48.64 -2.24
CA ILE A 506 26.79 47.35 -2.69
C ILE A 506 27.62 46.69 -1.58
N ALA A 507 28.49 47.44 -0.90
CA ALA A 507 29.31 46.92 0.19
C ALA A 507 28.44 46.44 1.37
N ASN A 508 27.48 47.26 1.80
CA ASN A 508 26.56 46.95 2.89
C ASN A 508 25.67 45.73 2.56
N ASN A 509 25.14 45.66 1.33
CA ASN A 509 24.36 44.50 0.87
C ASN A 509 25.17 43.20 0.96
N LEU A 510 26.44 43.22 0.57
CA LEU A 510 27.32 42.04 0.62
C LEU A 510 27.69 41.65 2.05
N ASP A 511 27.75 42.60 2.98
CA ASP A 511 27.90 42.31 4.42
C ASP A 511 26.65 41.64 4.99
N ILE A 512 25.46 42.18 4.69
CA ILE A 512 24.17 41.58 5.09
C ILE A 512 24.04 40.17 4.52
N CYS A 513 24.44 39.95 3.26
CA CYS A 513 24.47 38.62 2.65
C CYS A 513 25.46 37.67 3.36
N THR A 514 26.58 38.18 3.86
CA THR A 514 27.56 37.41 4.64
C THR A 514 26.97 36.97 5.98
N GLU A 515 26.31 37.87 6.70
CA GLU A 515 25.63 37.57 7.96
C GLU A 515 24.47 36.58 7.76
N SER A 516 23.65 36.80 6.73
CA SER A 516 22.50 35.95 6.40
C SER A 516 22.93 34.54 5.96
N THR A 517 24.06 34.43 5.26
CA THR A 517 24.68 33.13 4.93
C THR A 517 25.13 32.39 6.21
N GLU A 518 25.64 33.10 7.21
CA GLU A 518 26.00 32.51 8.51
C GLU A 518 24.76 32.04 9.28
N LYS A 519 23.68 32.82 9.27
CA LYS A 519 22.38 32.41 9.86
C LYS A 519 21.85 31.14 9.19
N LEU A 520 21.89 31.08 7.86
CA LEU A 520 21.50 29.89 7.09
C LEU A 520 22.36 28.68 7.47
N LYS A 521 23.68 28.86 7.62
CA LYS A 521 24.60 27.81 8.06
C LYS A 521 24.23 27.26 9.44
N GLN A 522 23.93 28.15 10.40
CA GLN A 522 23.53 27.76 11.75
C GLN A 522 22.20 27.01 11.74
N HIS A 523 21.22 27.48 10.97
CA HIS A 523 19.93 26.81 10.82
C HIS A 523 20.10 25.38 10.28
N ILE A 524 20.84 25.20 9.19
CA ILE A 524 21.08 23.87 8.60
C ILE A 524 21.83 22.95 9.56
N ARG A 525 22.80 23.48 10.33
CA ARG A 525 23.49 22.69 11.35
C ARG A 525 22.52 22.12 12.38
N LEU A 526 21.60 22.94 12.90
CA LEU A 526 20.63 22.55 13.93
C LEU A 526 19.56 21.60 13.37
N THR A 527 19.06 21.87 12.15
CA THR A 527 18.00 21.03 11.54
C THR A 527 18.51 19.62 11.22
N MET A 528 19.73 19.48 10.69
CA MET A 528 20.31 18.17 10.37
C MET A 528 20.88 17.41 11.59
N GLU A 529 20.95 18.04 12.78
CA GLU A 529 21.30 17.37 14.04
C GLU A 529 20.11 16.67 14.69
N ALA A 530 18.90 17.18 14.51
CA ALA A 530 17.68 16.60 15.08
C ALA A 530 17.34 15.22 14.48
N ASP A 531 17.75 14.95 13.23
CA ASP A 531 17.52 13.66 12.56
C ASP A 531 18.58 12.59 12.89
N VAL A 532 19.62 12.92 13.66
CA VAL A 532 20.68 11.99 14.09
C VAL A 532 20.89 12.08 15.60
N SER A 533 19.91 11.62 16.38
CA SER A 533 20.19 11.26 17.78
C SER A 533 20.76 9.82 17.85
N PRO A 534 21.88 9.59 18.56
CA PRO A 534 22.45 8.26 18.71
C PRO A 534 21.65 7.46 19.73
N SER A 535 20.69 6.66 19.27
CA SER A 535 20.09 5.59 20.09
C SER A 535 21.08 4.43 20.22
N ASN A 536 22.12 4.63 21.01
CA ASN A 536 22.91 3.53 21.57
C ASN A 536 23.57 4.00 22.86
N LEU A 537 22.87 3.80 23.98
CA LEU A 537 23.42 3.47 25.29
C LEU A 537 22.30 2.94 26.19
N SER A 538 22.29 1.62 26.36
CA SER A 538 21.79 0.85 27.52
C SER A 538 20.41 1.19 28.12
N ASN A 539 19.41 0.33 27.88
CA ASN A 539 18.88 -0.61 28.88
C ASN A 539 17.66 -1.35 28.32
N ALA A 540 17.59 -2.65 28.61
CA ALA A 540 16.41 -3.46 28.42
C ALA A 540 15.30 -2.98 29.35
N ASP A 541 14.17 -2.54 28.78
CA ASP A 541 12.84 -2.97 29.22
C ASP A 541 11.74 -2.48 28.26
N THR A 542 10.78 -3.38 28.09
CA THR A 542 9.66 -3.38 27.15
C THR A 542 8.76 -2.14 27.22
N SER A 543 8.70 -1.35 26.14
CA SER A 543 7.49 -0.62 25.74
C SER A 543 7.53 -0.28 24.25
N VAL A 544 6.51 -0.72 23.51
CA VAL A 544 6.40 -0.57 22.05
C VAL A 544 5.89 0.83 21.74
N SER A 545 6.78 1.74 21.37
CA SER A 545 6.44 3.01 20.73
C SER A 545 6.79 2.96 19.25
N LEU A 546 5.77 3.09 18.41
CA LEU A 546 5.82 3.13 16.95
C LEU A 546 6.71 4.28 16.46
N GLN A 547 7.90 3.95 15.96
CA GLN A 547 8.67 4.83 15.09
C GLN A 547 8.79 4.17 13.72
N SER A 548 8.32 4.91 12.71
CA SER A 548 8.36 4.51 11.31
C SER A 548 9.81 4.32 10.85
N ASN A 549 10.17 3.09 10.48
CA ASN A 549 11.40 2.81 9.73
C ASN A 549 11.35 3.51 8.36
N ARG A 550 11.79 4.76 8.29
CA ARG A 550 12.09 5.46 7.04
C ARG A 550 13.59 5.31 6.76
N SER A 551 13.96 4.22 6.11
CA SER A 551 15.28 4.08 5.48
C SER A 551 15.17 4.58 4.04
N SER A 552 15.28 5.89 3.84
CA SER A 552 15.28 6.54 2.53
C SER A 552 16.70 6.65 1.98
N SER A 553 17.03 5.81 0.98
CA SER A 553 18.19 6.00 0.11
C SER A 553 17.85 6.95 -1.03
N ILE A 554 17.49 8.19 -0.70
CA ILE A 554 17.57 9.32 -1.63
C ILE A 554 19.00 9.86 -1.50
N MET A 555 19.64 10.25 -2.60
CA MET A 555 21.02 10.76 -2.56
C MET A 555 21.14 11.92 -1.56
N VAL A 556 21.68 11.62 -0.36
CA VAL A 556 21.87 12.59 0.71
C VAL A 556 23.20 13.28 0.45
N VAL A 557 23.16 14.56 0.11
CA VAL A 557 24.37 15.42 0.12
C VAL A 557 25.00 15.33 1.50
N SER A 558 26.29 15.00 1.54
CA SER A 558 27.01 14.95 2.81
C SER A 558 26.90 16.30 3.52
N ARG A 559 26.42 16.27 4.77
CA ARG A 559 26.28 17.47 5.62
C ARG A 559 27.55 18.31 5.62
N GLN A 560 28.72 17.68 5.71
CA GLN A 560 30.00 18.38 5.69
C GLN A 560 30.25 19.09 4.35
N ALA A 561 29.96 18.42 3.23
CA ALA A 561 30.12 19.00 1.91
C ALA A 561 29.20 20.21 1.69
N LEU A 562 27.97 20.16 2.21
CA LEU A 562 27.03 21.28 2.17
C LEU A 562 27.54 22.46 3.00
N LEU A 563 28.03 22.21 4.21
CA LEU A 563 28.61 23.25 5.07
C LEU A 563 29.85 23.89 4.43
N ASP A 564 30.70 23.11 3.78
CA ASP A 564 31.87 23.60 3.07
C ASP A 564 31.46 24.49 1.88
N LYS A 565 30.40 24.14 1.15
CA LYS A 565 29.84 24.99 0.08
C LYS A 565 29.29 26.31 0.61
N ILE A 566 28.61 26.29 1.76
CA ILE A 566 28.11 27.52 2.41
C ILE A 566 29.27 28.40 2.86
N ASP A 567 30.35 27.83 3.39
CA ASP A 567 31.57 28.57 3.74
C ASP A 567 32.25 29.19 2.51
N GLN A 568 32.27 28.48 1.39
CA GLN A 568 32.75 29.03 0.12
C GLN A 568 31.88 30.21 -0.34
N LEU A 569 30.56 30.11 -0.24
CA LEU A 569 29.64 31.21 -0.57
C LEU A 569 29.91 32.44 0.31
N LYS A 570 30.02 32.24 1.64
CA LYS A 570 30.36 33.30 2.58
C LYS A 570 31.68 34.00 2.22
N LYS A 571 32.70 33.22 1.86
CA LYS A 571 33.99 33.77 1.41
C LYS A 571 33.84 34.60 0.14
N ARG A 572 32.97 34.20 -0.80
CA ARG A 572 32.71 34.95 -2.03
C ARG A 572 32.03 36.29 -1.78
N TRP A 573 31.05 36.34 -0.88
CA TRP A 573 30.43 37.61 -0.46
C TRP A 573 31.46 38.57 0.13
N ASN A 574 32.30 38.09 1.05
CA ASN A 574 33.38 38.90 1.64
C ASN A 574 34.37 39.44 0.59
N ILE A 575 34.75 38.63 -0.41
CA ILE A 575 35.63 39.09 -1.50
C ILE A 575 34.94 40.20 -2.32
N GLY A 576 33.64 40.07 -2.58
CA GLY A 576 32.85 41.12 -3.25
C GLY A 576 32.83 42.40 -2.44
N MET A 577 32.54 42.30 -1.13
CA MET A 577 32.50 43.44 -0.21
C MET A 577 33.84 44.16 -0.15
N GLN A 578 34.95 43.44 0.01
CA GLN A 578 36.30 44.01 -0.01
C GLN A 578 36.62 44.71 -1.33
N SER A 579 36.13 44.17 -2.46
CA SER A 579 36.26 44.80 -3.77
C SER A 579 35.50 46.14 -3.87
N ALA A 580 34.29 46.20 -3.29
CA ALA A 580 33.50 47.44 -3.23
C ALA A 580 34.16 48.48 -2.31
N VAL A 581 34.61 48.08 -1.12
CA VAL A 581 35.36 48.96 -0.20
C VAL A 581 36.67 49.45 -0.84
N GLY A 582 37.40 48.58 -1.54
CA GLY A 582 38.59 48.97 -2.30
C GLY A 582 38.27 50.00 -3.38
N THR A 583 37.08 49.94 -3.97
CA THR A 583 36.62 50.93 -4.96
C THR A 583 36.42 52.30 -4.35
N LEU A 584 35.83 52.38 -3.15
CA LEU A 584 35.70 53.62 -2.40
C LEU A 584 37.07 54.18 -1.99
N LEU A 585 38.01 53.32 -1.59
CA LEU A 585 39.38 53.74 -1.28
C LEU A 585 40.10 54.32 -2.51
N ASP A 586 39.91 53.73 -3.68
CA ASP A 586 40.47 54.24 -4.93
C ASP A 586 39.88 55.62 -5.28
N GLU A 587 38.56 55.80 -5.10
CA GLU A 587 37.88 57.08 -5.31
C GLU A 587 38.46 58.18 -4.39
N VAL A 588 38.59 57.89 -3.09
CA VAL A 588 39.19 58.80 -2.10
C VAL A 588 40.65 59.12 -2.45
N ASN A 589 41.43 58.11 -2.85
CA ASN A 589 42.82 58.30 -3.23
C ASN A 589 42.96 59.22 -4.45
N GLU A 590 42.11 59.06 -5.48
CA GLU A 590 42.11 59.95 -6.64
C GLU A 590 41.66 61.37 -6.30
N ASP A 591 40.68 61.55 -5.40
CA ASP A 591 40.22 62.87 -4.97
C ASP A 591 41.28 63.63 -4.17
N ILE A 592 42.03 62.91 -3.33
CA ILE A 592 43.06 63.50 -2.48
C ILE A 592 44.40 63.68 -3.23
N ALA A 593 44.71 62.84 -4.22
CA ALA A 593 45.96 62.88 -4.99
C ALA A 593 46.34 64.27 -5.56
N PRO A 594 45.44 65.04 -6.22
CA PRO A 594 45.79 66.37 -6.73
C PRO A 594 46.09 67.37 -5.60
N HIS A 595 45.35 67.28 -4.49
CA HIS A 595 45.56 68.13 -3.31
C HIS A 595 46.90 67.82 -2.62
N LEU A 596 47.25 66.54 -2.49
CA LEU A 596 48.56 66.13 -1.96
C LEU A 596 49.71 66.53 -2.90
N ALA A 597 49.53 66.41 -4.22
CA ALA A 597 50.52 66.86 -5.19
C ALA A 597 50.75 68.37 -5.09
N GLU A 598 49.70 69.17 -4.85
CA GLU A 598 49.81 70.61 -4.65
C GLU A 598 50.59 70.95 -3.37
N ILE A 599 50.32 70.25 -2.26
CA ILE A 599 51.04 70.38 -0.98
C ILE A 599 52.54 70.03 -1.12
N LEU A 600 52.87 69.05 -1.96
CA LEU A 600 54.24 68.57 -2.16
C LEU A 600 55.03 69.37 -3.23
N THR A 601 54.43 70.39 -3.88
CA THR A 601 55.12 71.24 -4.85
C THR A 601 55.78 72.47 -4.21
N LYS A 602 56.79 73.05 -4.88
CA LYS A 602 57.47 74.29 -4.46
C LYS A 602 56.54 75.48 -4.21
N LYS A 603 55.32 75.48 -4.76
CA LYS A 603 54.31 76.52 -4.52
C LYS A 603 53.87 76.58 -3.06
N TRP A 604 53.70 75.43 -2.40
CA TRP A 604 53.33 75.39 -0.98
C TRP A 604 54.45 75.88 -0.08
N TYR A 605 55.71 75.54 -0.41
CA TYR A 605 56.91 76.06 0.25
C TYR A 605 57.02 77.59 0.14
N LEU A 606 56.66 78.15 -1.02
CA LEU A 606 56.64 79.60 -1.26
C LEU A 606 55.54 80.31 -0.45
N VAL A 607 54.33 79.73 -0.38
CA VAL A 607 53.23 80.27 0.43
C VAL A 607 53.54 80.17 1.93
N TYR A 608 54.15 79.06 2.39
CA TYR A 608 54.62 78.88 3.77
C TYR A 608 55.77 79.84 4.15
N LEU A 609 56.72 80.08 3.23
CA LEU A 609 57.78 81.06 3.45
C LEU A 609 57.25 82.50 3.44
N LEU A 610 56.31 82.84 2.55
CA LEU A 610 55.69 84.17 2.49
C LEU A 610 54.84 84.47 3.73
N THR A 611 54.18 83.48 4.33
CA THR A 611 53.42 83.65 5.58
C THR A 611 54.28 83.71 6.84
N ARG A 612 55.58 83.38 6.77
CA ARG A 612 56.55 83.59 7.87
C ARG A 612 57.40 84.87 7.74
N ILE A 613 57.34 85.55 6.60
CA ILE A 613 58.07 86.81 6.33
C ILE A 613 57.20 88.05 6.62
N VAL A 614 55.90 87.88 6.87
CA VAL A 614 55.02 88.87 7.52
C VAL A 614 54.92 88.52 8.99
#